data_AF-A0A6C0LZI4-F1
#
_entry.id   AF-A0A6C0LZI4-F1
#
_cell.length_a   1.000
_cell.length_b   1.000
_cell.length_c   1.000
_cell.angle_alpha   90.00
_cell.angle_beta   90.00
_cell.angle_gamma   90.00
#
_symmetry.space_group_name_H-M   'P 1'
#
loop_
_entity.id
_entity.type
_entity.pdbx_description
1 polymer ?
#
loop_
_entity_poly.entity_id
_entity_poly.type
_entity_poly.pdbx_seq_one_letter_code
_entity_poly.pdbx_strand_id
1 'polypeptide(L)'
;MEKESNGVINNYITHDIDVNPFESTIKELYNKPIEDNHVIGIYTSFHGTLGGLIKFNSNTFKNINGFPNNFWGWGCEDKDLQNRAEFKKIKINKNILNNSEKSKKYFKIFDNYKRNKLMPFHKLVYNDWKKIKENAKED
;
A
#
# COMPACT_ATOMS: atom_id res chain seq x y z
N MET A 1 24.94 -22.86 -15.10
CA MET A 1 25.39 -22.28 -13.83
C MET A 1 24.20 -21.58 -13.20
N GLU A 2 23.44 -22.33 -12.40
CA GLU A 2 22.42 -21.76 -11.51
C GLU A 2 23.13 -20.92 -10.46
N LYS A 3 22.79 -19.63 -10.38
CA LYS A 3 23.19 -18.83 -9.23
C LYS A 3 22.26 -19.21 -8.08
N GLU A 4 22.74 -20.07 -7.20
CA GLU A 4 22.26 -20.13 -5.83
C GLU A 4 22.53 -18.77 -5.17
N SER A 5 21.56 -17.86 -5.22
CA SER A 5 21.54 -16.73 -4.29
C SER A 5 20.97 -17.25 -2.98
N ASN A 6 21.76 -17.26 -1.91
CA ASN A 6 21.30 -17.36 -0.52
C ASN A 6 20.32 -16.20 -0.25
N GLY A 7 19.06 -16.41 -0.64
CA GLY A 7 18.12 -15.36 -1.05
C GLY A 7 17.65 -14.52 0.11
N VAL A 8 18.37 -13.43 0.40
CA VAL A 8 17.88 -12.39 1.31
C VAL A 8 16.61 -11.81 0.71
N ILE A 9 15.49 -12.10 1.35
CA ILE A 9 14.19 -11.54 1.00
C ILE A 9 14.22 -10.05 1.36
N ASN A 10 14.48 -9.19 0.38
CA ASN A 10 14.50 -7.74 0.55
C ASN A 10 13.12 -7.16 0.26
N ASN A 11 12.28 -7.11 1.30
CA ASN A 11 10.96 -6.48 1.24
C ASN A 11 10.89 -5.28 2.17
N TYR A 12 10.10 -4.28 1.77
CA TYR A 12 9.69 -3.21 2.66
C TYR A 12 8.24 -3.41 3.07
N ILE A 13 7.94 -3.16 4.35
CA ILE A 13 6.58 -3.13 4.88
C ILE A 13 6.35 -1.75 5.48
N THR A 14 5.37 -1.02 4.97
CA THR A 14 4.90 0.24 5.54
C THR A 14 3.63 -0.06 6.33
N HIS A 15 3.52 0.51 7.53
CA HIS A 15 2.54 0.05 8.50
C HIS A 15 2.08 1.17 9.42
N ASP A 16 0.79 1.47 9.39
CA ASP A 16 0.15 2.40 10.33
C ASP A 16 0.18 1.83 11.75
N ILE A 17 0.63 2.62 12.73
CA ILE A 17 0.88 2.16 14.10
C ILE A 17 -0.39 1.70 14.85
N ASP A 18 -1.57 2.07 14.35
CA ASP A 18 -2.88 1.76 14.94
C ASP A 18 -3.54 0.49 14.37
N VAL A 19 -2.87 -0.24 13.46
CA VAL A 19 -3.38 -1.46 12.82
C VAL A 19 -2.65 -2.71 13.33
N ASN A 20 -2.99 -3.23 14.50
CA ASN A 20 -2.23 -4.36 15.06
C ASN A 20 -2.63 -5.70 14.42
N PRO A 21 -1.71 -6.43 13.77
CA PRO A 21 -2.01 -7.73 13.17
C PRO A 21 -2.15 -8.82 14.24
N PHE A 22 -3.06 -9.76 14.01
CA PHE A 22 -3.05 -11.05 14.71
C PHE A 22 -2.03 -12.00 14.10
N GLU A 23 -1.73 -13.08 14.81
CA GLU A 23 -0.76 -14.09 14.37
C GLU A 23 -1.13 -14.71 13.01
N SER A 24 -2.42 -14.93 12.74
CA SER A 24 -2.92 -15.41 11.44
C SER A 24 -2.48 -14.50 10.30
N THR A 25 -2.57 -13.17 10.48
CA THR A 25 -2.12 -12.19 9.49
C THR A 25 -0.63 -12.29 9.22
N ILE A 26 0.17 -12.48 10.28
CA ILE A 26 1.62 -12.63 10.11
C ILE A 26 1.93 -13.87 9.27
N LYS A 27 1.32 -15.01 9.60
CA LYS A 27 1.53 -16.28 8.92
C LYS A 27 1.04 -16.27 7.47
N GLU A 28 -0.15 -15.71 7.23
CA GLU A 28 -0.81 -15.79 5.93
C GLU A 28 -0.40 -14.67 4.95
N LEU A 29 -0.04 -13.48 5.47
CA LEU A 29 0.14 -12.27 4.64
C LEU A 29 1.53 -11.64 4.77
N TYR A 30 2.09 -11.50 5.97
CA TYR A 30 3.42 -10.91 6.13
C TYR A 30 4.53 -11.80 5.58
N ASN A 31 4.47 -13.08 5.93
CA ASN A 31 5.50 -14.04 5.53
C ASN A 31 5.34 -14.52 4.09
N LYS A 32 4.19 -14.25 3.47
CA LYS A 32 3.93 -14.61 2.08
C LYS A 32 4.97 -13.97 1.15
N PRO A 33 5.72 -14.74 0.34
CA PRO A 33 6.70 -14.16 -0.59
C PRO A 33 6.01 -13.22 -1.57
N ILE A 34 6.76 -12.23 -2.04
CA ILE A 34 6.30 -11.26 -3.04
C ILE A 34 7.27 -11.27 -4.21
N GLU A 35 6.72 -11.44 -5.40
CA GLU A 35 7.48 -11.45 -6.64
C GLU A 35 7.92 -10.03 -7.02
N ASP A 36 8.90 -9.93 -7.93
CA ASP A 36 9.20 -8.67 -8.59
C ASP A 36 7.95 -8.18 -9.36
N ASN A 37 7.87 -6.86 -9.55
CA ASN A 37 6.75 -6.19 -10.21
C ASN A 37 5.38 -6.37 -9.51
N HIS A 38 5.40 -6.66 -8.20
CA HIS A 38 4.19 -6.82 -7.38
C HIS A 38 4.20 -5.92 -6.13
N VAL A 39 3.01 -5.50 -5.74
CA VAL A 39 2.72 -4.86 -4.45
C VAL A 39 1.54 -5.54 -3.79
N ILE A 40 1.63 -5.76 -2.48
CA ILE A 40 0.57 -6.37 -1.70
C ILE A 40 0.03 -5.36 -0.70
N GLY A 41 -1.23 -4.97 -0.85
CA GLY A 41 -2.01 -4.34 0.21
C GLY A 41 -2.49 -5.42 1.17
N ILE A 42 -1.82 -5.55 2.31
CA ILE A 42 -2.21 -6.50 3.37
C ILE A 42 -3.48 -5.99 4.04
N TYR A 43 -3.49 -4.71 4.41
CA TYR A 43 -4.64 -3.98 4.92
C TYR A 43 -4.69 -2.60 4.25
N THR A 44 -5.87 -2.22 3.75
CA THR A 44 -6.07 -0.97 3.02
C THR A 44 -7.38 -0.29 3.42
N SER A 45 -7.48 1.01 3.17
CA SER A 45 -8.72 1.77 3.37
C SER A 45 -9.84 1.26 2.45
N PHE A 46 -11.08 1.69 2.69
CA PHE A 46 -12.22 1.33 1.82
C PHE A 46 -12.09 1.91 0.40
N HIS A 47 -11.29 2.96 0.21
CA HIS A 47 -10.91 3.46 -1.12
C HIS A 47 -9.95 2.52 -1.85
N GLY A 48 -9.38 1.56 -1.13
CA GLY A 48 -8.41 0.60 -1.64
C GLY A 48 -7.21 1.32 -2.22
N THR A 49 -6.63 2.31 -1.54
CA THR A 49 -5.35 2.93 -1.90
C THR A 49 -4.16 2.12 -1.39
N LEU A 50 -2.93 2.46 -1.79
CA LEU A 50 -1.70 1.88 -1.22
C LEU A 50 -1.34 2.55 0.11
N GLY A 51 -2.27 2.57 1.06
CA GLY A 51 -2.10 3.08 2.43
C GLY A 51 -2.54 2.06 3.49
N GLY A 52 -2.23 2.29 4.76
CA GLY A 52 -2.51 1.34 5.85
C GLY A 52 -1.35 0.38 6.10
N LEU A 53 -1.38 -0.79 5.46
CA LEU A 53 -0.38 -1.84 5.63
C LEU A 53 -0.01 -2.45 4.29
N ILE A 54 1.13 -2.04 3.75
CA ILE A 54 1.55 -2.36 2.38
C ILE A 54 2.91 -3.04 2.40
N LYS A 55 3.04 -4.09 1.60
CA LYS A 55 4.27 -4.85 1.38
C LYS A 55 4.75 -4.67 -0.05
N PHE A 56 6.02 -4.30 -0.17
CA PHE A 56 6.72 -4.13 -1.44
C PHE A 56 7.88 -5.11 -1.55
N ASN A 57 8.05 -5.66 -2.75
CA ASN A 57 9.35 -6.11 -3.17
C ASN A 57 10.27 -4.88 -3.32
N SER A 58 11.52 -4.96 -2.84
CA SER A 58 12.44 -3.80 -2.85
C SER A 58 12.76 -3.25 -4.24
N ASN A 59 12.90 -4.10 -5.26
CA ASN A 59 13.10 -3.67 -6.65
C ASN A 59 11.88 -2.93 -7.17
N THR A 60 10.68 -3.42 -6.84
CA THR A 60 9.42 -2.77 -7.21
C THR A 60 9.28 -1.39 -6.57
N PHE A 61 9.61 -1.26 -5.28
CA PHE A 61 9.57 0.01 -4.58
C PHE A 61 10.52 1.05 -5.18
N LYS A 62 11.73 0.62 -5.57
CA LYS A 62 12.70 1.47 -6.27
C LYS A 62 12.21 1.86 -7.68
N ASN A 63 11.63 0.92 -8.43
CA ASN A 63 11.12 1.16 -9.79
C ASN A 63 10.00 2.22 -9.83
N ILE A 64 9.14 2.27 -8.81
CA ILE A 64 8.08 3.29 -8.70
C ILE A 64 8.57 4.61 -8.08
N ASN A 65 9.87 4.74 -7.82
CA ASN A 65 10.49 5.88 -7.15
C ASN A 65 9.89 6.19 -5.75
N GLY A 66 9.56 5.14 -5.00
CA GLY A 66 9.07 5.23 -3.63
C GLY A 66 7.86 6.16 -3.43
N PHE A 67 7.73 6.68 -2.20
CA PHE A 67 6.66 7.61 -1.81
C PHE A 67 6.87 9.02 -2.39
N PRO A 68 5.78 9.77 -2.62
CA PRO A 68 5.86 11.21 -2.89
C PRO A 68 6.29 12.00 -1.64
N ASN A 69 7.26 12.90 -1.79
CA ASN A 69 7.75 13.76 -0.70
C ASN A 69 7.09 15.14 -0.66
N ASN A 70 6.05 15.37 -1.47
CA ASN A 70 5.42 16.69 -1.62
C ASN A 70 4.02 16.77 -0.98
N PHE A 71 3.67 15.79 -0.12
CA PHE A 71 2.45 15.80 0.68
C PHE A 71 2.79 16.18 2.12
N TRP A 72 2.18 17.26 2.60
CA TRP A 72 2.34 17.75 3.97
C TRP A 72 0.97 17.74 4.64
N GLY A 73 0.82 16.91 5.68
CA GLY A 73 -0.46 16.64 6.31
C GLY A 73 -1.13 15.38 5.75
N TRP A 74 -2.45 15.26 5.96
CA TRP A 74 -3.19 14.04 5.65
C TRP A 74 -3.79 14.06 4.24
N GLY A 75 -3.41 13.08 3.42
CA GLY A 75 -4.18 12.61 2.28
C GLY A 75 -3.47 12.66 0.93
N CYS A 76 -3.91 11.74 0.06
CA CYS A 76 -3.53 11.54 -1.34
C CYS A 76 -2.11 11.01 -1.59
N GLU A 77 -1.26 10.87 -0.58
CA GLU A 77 0.08 10.31 -0.74
C GLU A 77 0.02 8.83 -1.12
N ASP A 78 -0.90 8.09 -0.50
CA ASP A 78 -1.18 6.68 -0.76
C ASP A 78 -1.85 6.45 -2.12
N LYS A 79 -2.72 7.38 -2.54
CA LYS A 79 -3.31 7.39 -3.88
C LYS A 79 -2.28 7.73 -4.95
N ASP A 80 -1.37 8.68 -4.71
CA ASP A 80 -0.28 8.99 -5.63
C ASP A 80 0.68 7.80 -5.78
N LEU A 81 1.00 7.12 -4.67
CA LEU A 81 1.79 5.89 -4.71
C LEU A 81 1.10 4.81 -5.54
N GLN A 82 -0.22 4.64 -5.39
CA GLN A 82 -0.98 3.75 -6.26
C GLN A 82 -0.89 4.14 -7.73
N ASN A 83 -1.05 5.43 -8.05
CA ASN A 83 -0.96 5.91 -9.42
C ASN A 83 0.43 5.65 -10.03
N ARG A 84 1.51 5.80 -9.26
CA ARG A 84 2.88 5.46 -9.70
C ARG A 84 3.02 3.97 -10.02
N ALA A 85 2.48 3.11 -9.15
CA ALA A 85 2.48 1.67 -9.37
C ALA A 85 1.66 1.28 -10.61
N GLU A 86 0.48 1.85 -10.80
CA GLU A 86 -0.36 1.64 -11.98
C GLU A 86 0.33 2.11 -13.27
N PHE A 87 0.96 3.29 -13.25
CA PHE A 87 1.71 3.83 -14.38
C PHE A 87 2.88 2.92 -14.80
N LYS A 88 3.62 2.39 -13.82
CA LYS A 88 4.70 1.40 -14.04
C LYS A 88 4.19 -0.02 -14.31
N LYS A 89 2.87 -0.23 -14.42
CA LYS A 89 2.22 -1.52 -14.67
C LYS A 89 2.59 -2.59 -13.63
N ILE A 90 2.74 -2.15 -12.38
CA ILE A 90 2.94 -3.02 -11.22
C ILE A 90 1.64 -3.75 -10.91
N LYS A 91 1.70 -5.04 -10.59
CA LYS A 91 0.52 -5.81 -10.18
C LYS A 91 0.21 -5.57 -8.70
N ILE A 92 -0.95 -4.98 -8.42
CA ILE A 92 -1.38 -4.63 -7.07
C ILE A 92 -2.42 -5.64 -6.57
N ASN A 93 -2.10 -6.38 -5.51
CA ASN A 93 -3.00 -7.35 -4.88
C ASN A 93 -3.47 -6.83 -3.52
N LYS A 94 -4.78 -6.60 -3.33
CA LYS A 94 -5.36 -6.10 -2.07
C LYS A 94 -6.13 -7.22 -1.37
N ASN A 95 -5.81 -7.47 -0.10
CA ASN A 95 -6.36 -8.61 0.64
C ASN A 95 -7.52 -8.21 1.55
N ILE A 96 -7.32 -7.19 2.39
CA ILE A 96 -8.27 -6.82 3.44
C ILE A 96 -8.56 -5.32 3.37
N LEU A 97 -9.83 -4.98 3.20
CA LEU A 97 -10.33 -3.60 3.28
C LEU A 97 -10.82 -3.32 4.69
N ASN A 98 -10.61 -2.10 5.19
CA ASN A 98 -10.98 -1.71 6.56
C ASN A 98 -12.49 -1.83 6.89
N ASN A 99 -13.35 -1.72 5.89
CA ASN A 99 -14.79 -1.86 6.02
C ASN A 99 -15.29 -3.32 5.84
N SER A 100 -14.38 -4.26 5.58
CA SER A 100 -14.73 -5.68 5.45
C SER A 100 -14.80 -6.38 6.80
N GLU A 101 -15.68 -7.37 6.94
CA GLU A 101 -15.75 -8.20 8.15
C GLU A 101 -14.43 -8.93 8.44
N LYS A 102 -13.68 -9.28 7.37
CA LYS A 102 -12.33 -9.85 7.48
C LYS A 102 -11.40 -8.97 8.28
N SER A 103 -11.54 -7.65 8.22
CA SER A 103 -10.69 -6.73 8.99
C SER A 103 -10.66 -7.07 10.48
N LYS A 104 -11.82 -7.40 11.08
CA LYS A 104 -11.92 -7.72 12.51
C LYS A 104 -11.34 -9.10 12.86
N LYS A 105 -11.21 -9.99 11.87
CA LYS A 105 -10.62 -11.32 12.03
C LYS A 105 -9.09 -11.30 11.98
N TYR A 106 -8.51 -10.34 11.27
CA TYR A 106 -7.06 -10.27 11.01
C TYR A 106 -6.36 -9.14 11.78
N PHE A 107 -7.09 -8.12 12.23
CA PHE A 107 -6.50 -6.97 12.91
C PHE A 107 -7.30 -6.53 14.13
N LYS A 108 -6.56 -6.04 15.12
CA LYS A 108 -7.06 -5.16 16.17
C LYS A 108 -6.73 -3.72 15.77
N ILE A 109 -7.76 -2.94 15.42
CA ILE A 109 -7.61 -1.54 14.99
C ILE A 109 -7.92 -0.61 16.16
N PHE A 110 -7.05 0.37 16.39
CA PHE A 110 -7.23 1.40 17.40
C PHE A 110 -7.74 2.69 16.74
N ASP A 111 -9.03 3.00 16.90
CA ASP A 111 -9.64 4.24 16.36
C ASP A 111 -9.90 5.27 17.46
N ASN A 112 -8.98 5.35 18.44
CA ASN A 112 -9.10 6.23 19.60
C ASN A 112 -8.71 7.70 19.30
N TYR A 113 -8.22 7.99 18.09
CA TYR A 113 -7.89 9.33 17.65
C TYR A 113 -8.91 9.86 16.63
N LYS A 114 -9.63 10.93 17.01
CA LYS A 114 -10.50 11.63 16.06
C LYS A 114 -9.65 12.36 15.05
N ARG A 115 -9.58 11.84 13.83
CA ARG A 115 -9.01 12.56 12.70
C ARG A 115 -9.77 13.86 12.50
N ASN A 116 -9.07 14.93 12.11
CA ASN A 116 -9.72 16.14 11.63
C ASN A 116 -10.69 15.76 10.51
N LYS A 117 -11.86 16.41 10.49
CA LYS A 117 -12.94 16.12 9.55
C LYS A 117 -12.36 16.01 8.14
N LEU A 118 -12.59 14.86 7.49
CA LEU A 118 -12.15 14.65 6.11
C LEU A 118 -12.62 15.83 5.26
N MET A 119 -11.76 16.27 4.32
CA MET A 119 -12.15 17.32 3.39
C MET A 119 -13.48 16.93 2.71
N PRO A 120 -14.43 17.86 2.51
CA PRO A 120 -15.76 17.55 1.98
C PRO A 120 -15.75 16.79 0.64
N PHE A 121 -14.63 16.90 -0.11
CA PHE A 121 -14.43 16.26 -1.39
C PHE A 121 -13.55 15.00 -1.33
N HIS A 122 -13.26 14.45 -0.15
CA HIS A 122 -12.31 13.35 0.05
C HIS A 122 -12.56 12.14 -0.87
N LYS A 123 -13.83 11.75 -1.06
CA LYS A 123 -14.19 10.64 -1.96
C LYS A 123 -13.88 10.94 -3.43
N LEU A 124 -14.20 12.14 -3.91
CA LEU A 124 -13.89 12.58 -5.28
C LEU A 124 -12.38 12.63 -5.48
N VAL A 125 -11.67 13.20 -4.51
CA VAL A 125 -10.21 13.28 -4.55
C VAL A 125 -9.60 11.88 -4.61
N TYR A 126 -9.98 10.94 -3.75
CA TYR A 126 -9.38 9.60 -3.74
C TYR A 126 -9.72 8.75 -4.97
N ASN A 127 -10.91 8.92 -5.54
CA ASN A 127 -11.35 8.14 -6.70
C ASN A 127 -10.79 8.70 -8.02
N ASP A 128 -10.80 10.03 -8.17
CA ASP A 128 -10.54 10.70 -9.45
C ASP A 128 -9.13 11.30 -9.54
N TRP A 129 -8.37 11.33 -8.44
CA TRP A 129 -6.99 11.85 -8.45
C TRP A 129 -6.07 10.98 -9.30
N LYS A 130 -5.66 11.53 -10.45
CA LYS A 130 -4.57 11.04 -11.29
C LYS A 130 -3.53 12.14 -11.49
N LYS A 131 -2.43 12.07 -10.75
CA LYS A 131 -1.28 12.98 -10.93
C LYS A 131 -0.51 12.68 -12.21
N ILE A 132 -0.44 11.39 -12.58
CA ILE A 132 0.30 10.91 -13.75
C ILE A 132 -0.69 10.69 -14.90
N LYS A 133 -0.41 11.29 -16.06
CA LYS A 133 -1.20 11.09 -17.30
C LYS A 133 -0.72 9.82 -18.02
N GLU A 134 -1.62 9.16 -18.75
CA GLU A 134 -1.32 7.90 -19.47
C GLU A 134 -0.15 8.00 -20.46
N ASN A 135 0.14 9.20 -20.97
CA ASN A 135 1.24 9.48 -21.91
C ASN A 135 2.42 10.23 -21.27
N ALA A 136 2.51 10.27 -19.94
CA ALA A 136 3.66 10.88 -19.28
C ALA A 136 4.94 10.13 -19.66
N LYS A 137 6.02 10.86 -19.96
CA LYS A 137 7.35 10.28 -20.15
C LYS A 137 7.98 10.07 -18.78
N GLU A 138 8.81 9.04 -18.66
CA GLU A 138 9.66 8.88 -17.48
C GLU A 138 10.73 9.97 -17.53
N ASP A 139 10.83 10.77 -16.46
CA ASP A 139 11.89 11.77 -16.28
C ASP A 139 13.24 11.09 -15.97
#